data_AF-A0A835UPR8-F1
#
_entry.id   AF-A0A835UPR8-F1
#
_cell.length_a   1.000
_cell.length_b   1.000
_cell.length_c   1.000
_cell.angle_alpha   90.00
_cell.angle_beta   90.00
_cell.angle_gamma   90.00
#
_symmetry.space_group_name_H-M   'P 1'
#
loop_
_entity.id
_entity.type
_entity.pdbx_description
1 polymer ?
#
loop_
_entity_poly.entity_id
_entity_poly.type
_entity_poly.pdbx_seq_one_letter_code
_entity_poly.pdbx_strand_id
1 'polypeptide(L)'
;MDAGRVCVTGAGGFVASWLVKLLLSNGYKVNGTVRNPGDEKNAHLKELHMPSENLLLCKADLLDYEALLSAVQGCEGLFHVACPVPYHELLDPESEVIAPAITGTLNVLKACSEVGVRRVVVVSSVMSVMKNPKWPKDEVMDESCWTDEEYYRNIKGWYGLAKTLAERAAWEYAGRLAEHGDRLPCNGSWTTVATHGPPKPLPNRFLHFVDARDLADALLLVYEKPQSSGRYICAPHRCDIRKVVNLMKNMYPHYKYLENYQVCYHGDLLKFDQVTRSCFPSFISSRQASNQTTSSQRWAGLARTFSSRPVGNDVIGIDLGTTNSCVSVMEGKEQELRLPLFQINAKGELLVGTPAKRQAVTNPTNTLFGTKRLIGRRFDDPKLRKELKMVPYKIVKAPNGDAWVEMNGQQYSPSQIGAFVLTKMKETAEAYLGKSVSKAVITVPAYFNDAQRQATRMLEE
;
A
#
# COMPACT_ATOMS: atom_id res chain seq x y z
N MET A 1 -25.49 -3.54 -0.27
CA MET A 1 -25.38 -4.60 0.76
C MET A 1 -24.60 -3.96 1.89
N ASP A 2 -25.14 -3.94 3.11
CA ASP A 2 -24.36 -3.44 4.25
C ASP A 2 -23.11 -4.30 4.40
N ALA A 3 -21.96 -3.65 4.57
CA ALA A 3 -20.71 -4.35 4.80
C ALA A 3 -20.80 -5.08 6.15
N GLY A 4 -20.49 -6.38 6.14
CA GLY A 4 -20.64 -7.27 7.29
C GLY A 4 -19.70 -6.97 8.45
N ARG A 5 -19.74 -7.83 9.48
CA ARG A 5 -18.77 -7.78 10.58
C ARG A 5 -17.55 -8.63 10.26
N VAL A 6 -16.34 -8.12 10.50
CA VAL A 6 -15.08 -8.85 10.31
C VAL A 6 -14.20 -8.79 11.55
N CYS A 7 -13.36 -9.81 11.75
CA CYS A 7 -12.36 -9.83 12.81
C CYS A 7 -10.97 -9.47 12.26
N VAL A 8 -10.20 -8.66 12.98
CA VAL A 8 -8.79 -8.36 12.67
C VAL A 8 -7.94 -8.71 13.88
N THR A 9 -7.06 -9.71 13.75
CA THR A 9 -6.21 -10.11 14.88
C THR A 9 -5.04 -9.13 15.06
N GLY A 10 -4.73 -8.73 16.29
CA GLY A 10 -3.61 -7.82 16.56
C GLY A 10 -3.85 -6.41 16.03
N ALA A 11 -5.08 -5.90 16.19
CA ALA A 11 -5.59 -4.68 15.59
C ALA A 11 -4.73 -3.42 15.85
N GLY A 12 -4.04 -3.36 17.00
CA GLY A 12 -3.14 -2.26 17.35
C GLY A 12 -1.75 -2.31 16.67
N GLY A 13 -1.49 -3.33 15.85
CA GLY A 13 -0.24 -3.46 15.11
C GLY A 13 -0.14 -2.49 13.92
N PHE A 14 1.08 -2.31 13.41
CA PHE A 14 1.36 -1.36 12.32
C PHE A 14 0.48 -1.58 11.08
N VAL A 15 0.50 -2.78 10.49
CA VAL A 15 -0.35 -3.11 9.31
C VAL A 15 -1.83 -3.17 9.69
N ALA A 16 -2.13 -3.79 10.83
CA ALA A 16 -3.50 -4.02 11.26
C ALA A 16 -4.28 -2.72 11.50
N SER A 17 -3.64 -1.68 12.06
CA SER A 17 -4.29 -0.38 12.30
C SER A 17 -4.69 0.33 11.00
N TRP A 18 -3.87 0.24 9.94
CA TRP A 18 -4.25 0.73 8.61
C TRP A 18 -5.41 -0.06 8.02
N LEU A 19 -5.40 -1.38 8.17
CA LEU A 19 -6.49 -2.25 7.72
C LEU A 19 -7.80 -1.96 8.47
N VAL A 20 -7.75 -1.82 9.80
CA VAL A 20 -8.92 -1.46 10.63
C VAL A 20 -9.50 -0.13 10.17
N LYS A 21 -8.65 0.89 9.97
CA LYS A 21 -9.08 2.19 9.46
C LYS A 21 -9.75 2.07 8.09
N LEU A 22 -9.16 1.29 7.18
CA LEU A 22 -9.70 1.07 5.84
C LEU A 22 -11.06 0.36 5.89
N LEU A 23 -11.17 -0.73 6.66
CA LEU A 23 -12.40 -1.50 6.83
C LEU A 23 -13.54 -0.63 7.37
N LEU A 24 -13.29 0.11 8.44
CA LEU A 24 -14.26 1.03 9.03
C LEU A 24 -14.71 2.10 8.01
N SER A 25 -13.77 2.64 7.22
CA SER A 25 -14.07 3.64 6.19
C SER A 25 -14.91 3.07 5.03
N ASN A 26 -14.91 1.75 4.83
CA ASN A 26 -15.71 1.02 3.85
C ASN A 26 -17.00 0.43 4.45
N GLY A 27 -17.39 0.87 5.66
CA GLY A 27 -18.67 0.50 6.28
C GLY A 27 -18.66 -0.83 7.06
N TYR A 28 -17.53 -1.54 7.13
CA TYR A 28 -17.44 -2.77 7.92
C TYR A 28 -17.52 -2.48 9.41
N LYS A 29 -18.11 -3.41 10.16
CA LYS A 29 -17.94 -3.48 11.62
C LYS A 29 -16.74 -4.37 11.92
N VAL A 30 -15.87 -3.94 12.85
CA VAL A 30 -14.59 -4.59 13.12
C VAL A 30 -14.52 -5.07 14.56
N ASN A 31 -14.29 -6.37 14.74
CA ASN A 31 -13.82 -6.95 16.00
C ASN A 31 -12.27 -6.97 15.95
N GLY A 32 -11.63 -6.02 16.62
CA GLY A 32 -10.17 -5.91 16.66
C GLY A 32 -9.60 -6.62 17.89
N THR A 33 -8.84 -7.68 17.72
CA THR A 33 -8.23 -8.36 18.89
C THR A 33 -6.96 -7.66 19.33
N VAL A 34 -6.82 -7.47 20.64
CA VAL A 34 -5.61 -6.94 21.29
C VAL A 34 -5.42 -7.63 22.64
N ARG A 35 -4.18 -7.78 23.10
CA ARG A 35 -3.90 -8.44 24.41
C ARG A 35 -4.54 -7.71 25.59
N ASN A 36 -4.59 -6.38 25.54
CA ASN A 36 -5.21 -5.55 26.55
C ASN A 36 -5.88 -4.32 25.90
N PRO A 37 -7.23 -4.23 25.83
CA PRO A 37 -7.94 -3.09 25.24
C PRO A 37 -7.74 -1.75 25.96
N GLY A 38 -7.37 -1.79 27.26
CA GLY A 38 -7.13 -0.59 28.06
C GLY A 38 -5.76 0.05 27.85
N ASP A 39 -4.85 -0.64 27.17
CA ASP A 39 -3.44 -0.26 27.02
C ASP A 39 -3.29 0.99 26.13
N GLU A 40 -2.46 1.96 26.56
CA GLU A 40 -2.31 3.26 25.88
C GLU A 40 -1.82 3.11 24.44
N LYS A 41 -1.03 2.06 24.15
CA LYS A 41 -0.58 1.75 22.79
C LYS A 41 -1.73 1.57 21.79
N ASN A 42 -2.94 1.25 22.25
CA ASN A 42 -4.14 1.09 21.41
C ASN A 42 -4.97 2.37 21.30
N ALA A 43 -4.55 3.49 21.90
CA ALA A 43 -5.28 4.76 21.86
C ALA A 43 -5.54 5.25 20.43
N HIS A 44 -4.58 5.03 19.51
CA HIS A 44 -4.69 5.38 18.11
C HIS A 44 -5.90 4.73 17.39
N LEU A 45 -6.41 3.59 17.87
CA LEU A 45 -7.61 2.95 17.32
C LEU A 45 -8.89 3.65 17.78
N LYS A 46 -8.90 4.20 19.01
CA LYS A 46 -10.02 4.97 19.56
C LYS A 46 -10.11 6.37 18.92
N GLU A 47 -8.98 6.91 18.47
CA GLU A 47 -8.87 8.19 17.77
C GLU A 47 -9.38 8.17 16.31
N LEU A 48 -9.79 7.01 15.78
CA LEU A 48 -10.35 6.93 14.43
C LEU A 48 -11.72 7.64 14.29
N HIS A 49 -12.31 8.12 15.39
CA HIS A 49 -13.57 8.89 15.44
C HIS A 49 -14.74 8.22 14.72
N MET A 50 -14.77 6.88 14.72
CA MET A 50 -15.88 6.09 14.19
C MET A 50 -16.94 5.86 15.26
N PRO A 51 -18.21 5.60 14.89
CA PRO A 51 -19.22 5.17 15.84
C PRO A 51 -18.71 3.99 16.68
N SER A 52 -18.91 4.04 18.00
CA SER A 52 -18.39 3.04 18.95
C SER A 52 -18.88 1.62 18.65
N GLU A 53 -20.04 1.48 18.02
CA GLU A 53 -20.62 0.20 17.58
C GLU A 53 -19.86 -0.47 16.41
N ASN A 54 -19.06 0.30 15.67
CA ASN A 54 -18.35 -0.17 14.49
C ASN A 54 -16.97 -0.75 14.81
N LEU A 55 -16.36 -0.41 15.95
CA LEU A 55 -15.08 -0.96 16.39
C LEU A 55 -15.19 -1.53 17.81
N LEU A 56 -15.19 -2.85 17.92
CA LEU A 56 -15.12 -3.58 19.19
C LEU A 56 -13.69 -4.06 19.41
N LEU A 57 -13.04 -3.60 20.50
CA LEU A 57 -11.72 -4.11 20.90
C LEU A 57 -11.87 -5.32 21.83
N CYS A 58 -11.57 -6.50 21.30
CA CYS A 58 -11.66 -7.76 22.04
C CYS A 58 -10.34 -8.06 22.74
N LYS A 59 -10.39 -8.38 24.04
CA LYS A 59 -9.22 -8.88 24.77
C LYS A 59 -8.96 -10.32 24.34
N ALA A 60 -7.87 -10.56 23.60
CA ALA A 60 -7.45 -11.91 23.23
C ALA A 60 -5.94 -11.99 23.02
N ASP A 61 -5.36 -13.14 23.39
CA ASP A 61 -4.03 -13.57 22.97
C ASP A 61 -4.16 -14.69 21.93
N LEU A 62 -3.17 -14.84 21.05
CA LEU A 62 -3.19 -15.88 20.01
C LEU A 62 -3.18 -17.29 20.60
N LEU A 63 -2.65 -17.46 21.81
CA LEU A 63 -2.60 -18.75 22.50
C LEU A 63 -3.85 -19.03 23.35
N ASP A 64 -4.78 -18.08 23.45
CA ASP A 64 -6.04 -18.23 24.17
C ASP A 64 -7.18 -18.50 23.18
N TYR A 65 -7.49 -19.79 22.99
CA TYR A 65 -8.49 -20.23 22.03
C TYR A 65 -9.89 -19.66 22.32
N GLU A 66 -10.33 -19.68 23.58
CA GLU A 66 -11.67 -19.24 23.96
C GLU A 66 -11.84 -17.72 23.74
N ALA A 67 -10.80 -16.94 24.04
CA ALA A 67 -10.81 -15.51 23.74
C ALA A 67 -10.85 -15.22 22.23
N LEU A 68 -10.15 -16.01 21.43
CA LEU A 68 -10.23 -15.91 19.97
C LEU A 68 -11.62 -16.29 19.46
N LEU A 69 -12.18 -17.42 19.90
CA LEU A 69 -13.52 -17.87 19.53
C LEU A 69 -14.58 -16.80 19.82
N SER A 70 -14.54 -16.23 21.03
CA SER A 70 -15.40 -15.13 21.44
C SER A 70 -15.25 -13.89 20.54
N ALA A 71 -14.02 -13.54 20.15
CA ALA A 71 -13.78 -12.40 19.27
C ALA A 71 -14.23 -12.61 17.82
N VAL A 72 -14.25 -13.86 17.35
CA VAL A 72 -14.66 -14.24 15.99
C VAL A 72 -16.18 -14.40 15.88
N GLN A 73 -16.89 -14.61 16.99
CA GLN A 73 -18.34 -14.80 17.00
C GLN A 73 -19.08 -13.69 16.24
N GLY A 74 -19.93 -14.09 15.29
CA GLY A 74 -20.74 -13.17 14.47
C GLY A 74 -19.96 -12.43 13.37
N CYS A 75 -18.68 -12.76 13.16
CA CYS A 75 -17.92 -12.25 12.03
C CYS A 75 -18.15 -13.10 10.77
N GLU A 76 -18.32 -12.43 9.64
CA GLU A 76 -18.43 -13.05 8.32
C GLU A 76 -17.06 -13.30 7.68
N GLY A 77 -16.03 -12.62 8.15
CA GLY A 77 -14.66 -12.67 7.64
C GLY A 77 -13.62 -12.46 8.73
N LEU A 78 -12.40 -12.93 8.49
CA LEU A 78 -11.28 -12.68 9.39
C LEU A 78 -10.00 -12.33 8.62
N PHE A 79 -9.27 -11.34 9.14
CA PHE A 79 -7.92 -10.99 8.74
C PHE A 79 -6.93 -11.35 9.85
N HIS A 80 -6.17 -12.42 9.64
CA HIS A 80 -5.15 -12.88 10.58
C HIS A 80 -3.82 -12.16 10.32
N VAL A 81 -3.65 -11.00 10.97
CA VAL A 81 -2.46 -10.13 10.85
C VAL A 81 -1.44 -10.38 11.98
N ALA A 82 -1.89 -10.89 13.12
CA ALA A 82 -1.07 -11.00 14.32
C ALA A 82 -0.02 -12.11 14.18
N CYS A 83 1.23 -11.79 14.50
CA CYS A 83 2.32 -12.74 14.61
C CYS A 83 3.35 -12.18 15.59
N PRO A 84 3.97 -13.00 16.45
CA PRO A 84 5.10 -12.55 17.26
C PRO A 84 6.20 -11.97 16.35
N VAL A 85 6.65 -10.75 16.65
CA VAL A 85 7.81 -10.11 16.01
C VAL A 85 8.83 -9.87 17.12
N PRO A 86 9.97 -10.56 17.13
CA PRO A 86 10.96 -10.39 18.19
C PRO A 86 11.69 -9.05 18.06
N TYR A 87 11.84 -8.33 19.17
CA TYR A 87 12.60 -7.08 19.25
C TYR A 87 13.90 -7.22 20.07
N HIS A 88 14.13 -8.41 20.62
CA HIS A 88 15.27 -8.78 21.47
C HIS A 88 15.97 -10.02 20.89
N GLU A 89 17.12 -10.36 21.49
CA GLU A 89 17.78 -11.63 21.20
C GLU A 89 16.97 -12.78 21.81
N LEU A 90 16.65 -13.78 21.00
CA LEU A 90 15.83 -14.92 21.41
C LEU A 90 16.67 -15.93 22.18
N LEU A 91 16.26 -16.23 23.41
CA LEU A 91 16.89 -17.27 24.23
C LEU A 91 16.30 -18.64 23.89
N ASP A 92 14.98 -18.68 23.64
CA ASP A 92 14.26 -19.86 23.19
C ASP A 92 13.36 -19.51 21.99
N PRO A 93 13.90 -19.56 20.76
CA PRO A 93 13.14 -19.22 19.56
C PRO A 93 11.90 -20.10 19.35
N GLU A 94 11.91 -21.33 19.87
CA GLU A 94 10.81 -22.27 19.72
C GLU A 94 9.60 -21.78 20.51
N SER A 95 9.75 -21.54 21.81
CA SER A 95 8.64 -21.08 22.66
C SER A 95 8.29 -19.60 22.46
N GLU A 96 9.24 -18.76 22.06
CA GLU A 96 9.01 -17.30 21.95
C GLU A 96 8.40 -16.88 20.61
N VAL A 97 8.70 -17.58 19.50
CA VAL A 97 8.31 -17.14 18.15
C VAL A 97 7.72 -18.24 17.29
N ILE A 98 8.36 -19.41 17.19
CA ILE A 98 7.94 -20.47 16.26
C ILE A 98 6.62 -21.09 16.70
N ALA A 99 6.57 -21.67 17.90
CA ALA A 99 5.39 -22.34 18.42
C ALA A 99 4.20 -21.38 18.55
N PRO A 100 4.35 -20.12 19.03
CA PRO A 100 3.22 -19.20 19.09
C PRO A 100 2.71 -18.73 17.72
N ALA A 101 3.58 -18.61 16.70
CA ALA A 101 3.14 -18.27 15.36
C ALA A 101 2.28 -19.40 14.74
N ILE A 102 2.73 -20.65 14.87
CA ILE A 102 2.02 -21.82 14.34
C ILE A 102 0.72 -22.05 15.12
N THR A 103 0.82 -22.16 16.46
CA THR A 103 -0.32 -22.44 17.34
C THR A 103 -1.36 -21.33 17.26
N GLY A 104 -0.92 -20.06 17.24
CA GLY A 104 -1.80 -18.91 17.08
C GLY A 104 -2.57 -18.94 15.76
N THR A 105 -1.89 -19.29 14.67
CA THR A 105 -2.54 -19.43 13.35
C THR A 105 -3.58 -20.54 13.37
N LEU A 106 -3.25 -21.71 13.93
CA LEU A 106 -4.16 -22.85 14.02
C LEU A 106 -5.37 -22.55 14.92
N ASN A 107 -5.18 -21.88 16.06
CA ASN A 107 -6.27 -21.46 16.94
C ASN A 107 -7.25 -20.52 16.22
N VAL A 108 -6.74 -19.55 15.48
CA VAL A 108 -7.56 -18.61 14.69
C VAL A 108 -8.36 -19.35 13.63
N LEU A 109 -7.72 -20.25 12.88
CA LEU A 109 -8.40 -21.02 11.83
C LEU A 109 -9.47 -21.96 12.40
N LYS A 110 -9.17 -22.60 13.54
CA LYS A 110 -10.11 -23.45 14.27
C LYS A 110 -11.33 -22.64 14.73
N ALA A 111 -11.11 -21.48 15.36
CA ALA A 111 -12.19 -20.59 15.79
C ALA A 111 -13.06 -20.12 14.60
N CYS A 112 -12.43 -19.76 13.47
CA CYS A 112 -13.14 -19.42 12.25
C CYS A 112 -14.01 -20.57 11.72
N SER A 113 -13.50 -21.81 11.76
CA SER A 113 -14.22 -23.00 11.31
C SER A 113 -15.45 -23.24 12.15
N GLU A 114 -15.30 -23.14 13.48
CA GLU A 114 -16.36 -23.40 14.45
C GLU A 114 -17.52 -22.39 14.32
N VAL A 115 -17.19 -21.12 14.06
CA VAL A 115 -18.19 -20.04 13.89
C VAL A 115 -18.80 -20.02 12.48
N GLY A 116 -18.19 -20.69 11.50
CA GLY A 116 -18.63 -20.66 10.10
C GLY A 116 -18.24 -19.36 9.37
N VAL A 117 -17.06 -18.81 9.66
CA VAL A 117 -16.52 -17.64 8.95
C VAL A 117 -16.36 -17.96 7.46
N ARG A 118 -16.86 -17.07 6.60
CA ARG A 118 -16.93 -17.32 5.15
C ARG A 118 -15.58 -17.19 4.44
N ARG A 119 -14.62 -16.47 5.01
CA ARG A 119 -13.29 -16.27 4.41
C ARG A 119 -12.29 -15.80 5.45
N VAL A 120 -11.10 -16.41 5.41
CA VAL A 120 -9.95 -16.01 6.22
C VAL A 120 -8.82 -15.56 5.31
N VAL A 121 -8.28 -14.37 5.57
CA VAL A 121 -7.09 -13.80 4.93
C VAL A 121 -5.94 -13.84 5.94
N VAL A 122 -4.88 -14.58 5.64
CA VAL A 122 -3.72 -14.77 6.52
C VAL A 122 -2.55 -13.90 6.06
N VAL A 123 -1.91 -13.16 6.97
CA VAL A 123 -0.73 -12.33 6.66
C VAL A 123 0.57 -13.05 7.01
N SER A 124 1.17 -13.67 6.00
CA SER A 124 2.52 -14.24 6.00
C SER A 124 3.62 -13.20 5.70
N SER A 125 4.70 -13.58 5.01
CA SER A 125 5.87 -12.75 4.71
C SER A 125 6.62 -13.19 3.45
N VAL A 126 7.36 -12.29 2.79
CA VAL A 126 8.30 -12.65 1.69
C VAL A 126 9.36 -13.65 2.10
N MET A 127 9.57 -13.75 3.40
CA MET A 127 10.39 -14.76 4.02
C MET A 127 9.89 -16.18 3.77
N SER A 128 8.61 -16.43 3.47
CA SER A 128 8.09 -17.76 3.12
C SER A 128 8.27 -18.15 1.64
N VAL A 129 8.75 -17.22 0.82
CA VAL A 129 8.93 -17.41 -0.64
C VAL A 129 10.42 -17.42 -1.01
N MET A 130 11.17 -16.42 -0.54
CA MET A 130 12.41 -16.01 -1.18
C MET A 130 13.67 -16.78 -0.82
N LYS A 131 13.64 -17.61 0.24
CA LYS A 131 14.84 -18.18 0.82
C LYS A 131 15.00 -19.65 0.46
N ASN A 132 15.48 -19.88 -0.76
CA ASN A 132 15.76 -21.22 -1.26
C ASN A 132 17.13 -21.25 -1.96
N PRO A 133 18.19 -21.79 -1.30
CA PRO A 133 19.53 -21.87 -1.88
C PRO A 133 19.63 -22.72 -3.14
N LYS A 134 18.67 -23.62 -3.36
CA LYS A 134 18.60 -24.52 -4.51
C LYS A 134 17.88 -23.86 -5.70
N TRP A 135 17.32 -22.67 -5.52
CA TRP A 135 16.58 -21.97 -6.57
C TRP A 135 17.52 -21.45 -7.67
N PRO A 136 17.21 -21.67 -8.96
CA PRO A 136 18.02 -21.16 -10.05
C PRO A 136 18.11 -19.62 -10.02
N LYS A 137 19.32 -19.07 -10.17
CA LYS A 137 19.55 -17.61 -10.00
C LYS A 137 18.84 -16.74 -11.05
N ASP A 138 18.55 -17.33 -12.21
CA ASP A 138 17.93 -16.65 -13.35
C ASP A 138 16.41 -16.87 -13.44
N GLU A 139 15.83 -17.63 -12.51
CA GLU A 139 14.39 -17.84 -12.45
C GLU A 139 13.71 -16.88 -11.48
N VAL A 140 12.59 -16.33 -11.92
CA VAL A 140 11.78 -15.45 -11.09
C VAL A 140 10.97 -16.28 -10.12
N MET A 141 11.03 -15.91 -8.84
CA MET A 141 10.19 -16.52 -7.82
C MET A 141 8.80 -15.89 -7.84
N ASP A 142 7.77 -16.72 -7.74
CA ASP A 142 6.37 -16.34 -7.71
C ASP A 142 5.62 -17.00 -6.54
N GLU A 143 4.29 -16.90 -6.55
CA GLU A 143 3.41 -17.45 -5.53
C GLU A 143 3.54 -18.98 -5.36
N SER A 144 4.08 -19.70 -6.34
CA SER A 144 4.31 -21.15 -6.23
C SER A 144 5.57 -21.50 -5.42
N CYS A 145 6.49 -20.55 -5.24
CA CYS A 145 7.78 -20.77 -4.62
C CYS A 145 7.70 -20.81 -3.10
N TRP A 146 8.42 -21.75 -2.49
CA TRP A 146 8.55 -21.85 -1.04
C TRP A 146 10.00 -21.70 -0.60
N THR A 147 10.16 -21.05 0.54
CA THR A 147 11.41 -21.03 1.29
C THR A 147 11.79 -22.44 1.75
N ASP A 148 13.09 -22.72 1.68
CA ASP A 148 13.74 -23.86 2.29
C ASP A 148 13.90 -23.59 3.81
N GLU A 149 13.21 -24.37 4.63
CA GLU A 149 13.22 -24.21 6.09
C GLU A 149 14.61 -24.43 6.70
N GLU A 150 15.40 -25.33 6.12
CA GLU A 150 16.76 -25.62 6.60
C GLU A 150 17.65 -24.37 6.47
N TYR A 151 17.41 -23.54 5.44
CA TYR A 151 18.13 -22.27 5.30
C TYR A 151 17.98 -21.41 6.54
N TYR A 152 16.74 -21.19 7.02
CA TYR A 152 16.52 -20.37 8.20
C TYR A 152 16.98 -21.03 9.49
N ARG A 153 16.90 -22.37 9.61
CA ARG A 153 17.47 -23.09 10.75
C ARG A 153 18.99 -22.86 10.82
N ASN A 154 19.68 -22.97 9.69
CA ASN A 154 21.13 -22.80 9.59
C ASN A 154 21.59 -21.37 9.91
N ILE A 155 20.88 -20.35 9.42
CA ILE A 155 21.25 -18.94 9.70
C ILE A 155 20.60 -18.38 10.97
N LYS A 156 19.93 -19.22 11.77
CA LYS A 156 19.17 -18.81 12.96
C LYS A 156 18.14 -17.70 12.66
N GLY A 157 17.53 -17.74 11.48
CA GLY A 157 16.53 -16.78 11.00
C GLY A 157 15.13 -17.10 11.48
N TRP A 158 14.94 -17.16 12.80
CA TRP A 158 13.77 -17.76 13.46
C TRP A 158 12.43 -17.12 13.09
N TYR A 159 12.37 -15.81 12.90
CA TYR A 159 11.14 -15.14 12.45
C TYR A 159 10.73 -15.58 11.03
N GLY A 160 11.69 -15.72 10.12
CA GLY A 160 11.42 -16.21 8.77
C GLY A 160 10.96 -17.67 8.75
N LEU A 161 11.57 -18.50 9.60
CA LEU A 161 11.15 -19.88 9.81
C LEU A 161 9.71 -19.94 10.37
N ALA A 162 9.41 -19.18 11.42
CA ALA A 162 8.09 -19.13 12.03
C ALA A 162 7.00 -18.71 11.03
N LYS A 163 7.26 -17.68 10.21
CA LYS A 163 6.33 -17.25 9.15
C LYS A 163 6.10 -18.34 8.09
N THR A 164 7.17 -19.05 7.70
CA THR A 164 7.07 -20.15 6.73
C THR A 164 6.24 -21.31 7.28
N LEU A 165 6.54 -21.73 8.51
CA LEU A 165 5.85 -22.84 9.17
C LEU A 165 4.38 -22.52 9.49
N ALA A 166 4.09 -21.32 9.98
CA ALA A 166 2.72 -20.88 10.25
C ALA A 166 1.89 -20.84 8.96
N GLU A 167 2.47 -20.40 7.85
CA GLU A 167 1.81 -20.41 6.55
C GLU A 167 1.53 -21.82 6.04
N ARG A 168 2.50 -22.75 6.15
CA ARG A 168 2.28 -24.15 5.81
C ARG A 168 1.17 -24.77 6.64
N ALA A 169 1.21 -24.56 7.96
CA ALA A 169 0.18 -25.05 8.88
C ALA A 169 -1.22 -24.52 8.52
N ALA A 170 -1.31 -23.26 8.08
CA ALA A 170 -2.57 -22.69 7.61
C ALA A 170 -3.11 -23.41 6.36
N TRP A 171 -2.25 -23.68 5.38
CA TRP A 171 -2.63 -24.40 4.17
C TRP A 171 -2.99 -25.86 4.43
N GLU A 172 -2.22 -26.55 5.28
CA GLU A 172 -2.53 -27.92 5.69
C GLU A 172 -3.88 -28.01 6.41
N TYR A 173 -4.17 -27.05 7.31
CA TYR A 173 -5.45 -26.99 7.99
C TYR A 173 -6.61 -26.75 7.01
N ALA A 174 -6.45 -25.82 6.08
CA ALA A 174 -7.44 -25.53 5.03
C ALA A 174 -7.69 -26.75 4.12
N GLY A 175 -6.62 -27.47 3.75
CA GLY A 175 -6.71 -28.69 2.94
C GLY A 175 -7.52 -29.79 3.62
N ARG A 176 -7.27 -30.04 4.92
CA ARG A 176 -8.03 -31.02 5.70
C ARG A 176 -9.52 -30.72 5.77
N LEU A 177 -9.91 -29.44 5.90
CA LEU A 177 -11.33 -29.07 5.91
C LEU A 177 -11.99 -29.33 4.56
N ALA A 178 -11.30 -29.01 3.46
CA ALA A 178 -11.81 -29.24 2.12
C ALA A 178 -12.08 -30.74 1.85
N GLU A 179 -11.26 -31.65 2.39
CA GLU A 179 -11.45 -33.10 2.30
C GLU A 179 -12.72 -33.59 3.02
N HIS A 180 -13.13 -32.92 4.10
CA HIS A 180 -14.30 -33.28 4.89
C HIS A 180 -15.60 -32.59 4.40
N GLY A 181 -15.53 -31.86 3.29
CA GLY A 181 -16.67 -31.14 2.72
C GLY A 181 -16.96 -29.79 3.39
N ASP A 182 -16.17 -29.40 4.40
CA ASP A 182 -16.26 -28.11 5.06
C ASP A 182 -15.54 -27.04 4.24
N ARG A 183 -16.21 -25.91 4.01
CA ARG A 183 -15.64 -24.77 3.29
C ARG A 183 -15.23 -23.69 4.28
N LEU A 184 -13.96 -23.67 4.66
CA LEU A 184 -13.24 -22.42 4.95
C LEU A 184 -12.49 -22.04 3.68
N PRO A 185 -12.97 -21.07 2.88
CA PRO A 185 -12.20 -20.47 1.81
C PRO A 185 -11.05 -19.67 2.44
N CYS A 186 -9.96 -20.34 2.79
CA CYS A 186 -8.69 -19.71 3.13
C CYS A 186 -8.13 -19.13 1.83
N ASN A 187 -8.45 -17.86 1.55
CA ASN A 187 -7.92 -17.15 0.41
C ASN A 187 -6.88 -16.15 0.90
N GLY A 188 -5.62 -16.45 0.61
CA GLY A 188 -4.51 -15.52 0.81
C GLY A 188 -3.67 -15.87 2.02
N SER A 189 -2.51 -16.44 1.76
CA SER A 189 -1.32 -16.08 2.53
C SER A 189 -0.68 -14.86 1.87
N TRP A 190 -0.49 -13.80 2.65
CA TRP A 190 0.04 -12.51 2.19
C TRP A 190 1.45 -12.27 2.63
N THR A 191 2.29 -11.94 1.68
CA THR A 191 3.73 -11.95 1.84
C THR A 191 4.24 -10.54 2.17
N THR A 192 4.18 -10.11 3.44
CA THR A 192 4.65 -8.79 3.88
C THR A 192 6.14 -8.75 4.27
N VAL A 193 6.85 -7.68 3.91
CA VAL A 193 8.11 -7.27 4.55
C VAL A 193 7.83 -6.13 5.53
N ALA A 194 7.92 -6.41 6.81
CA ALA A 194 7.94 -5.37 7.85
C ALA A 194 9.36 -5.30 8.41
N THR A 195 10.09 -4.23 8.10
CA THR A 195 11.33 -3.90 8.82
C THR A 195 10.98 -2.94 9.95
N HIS A 196 10.80 -3.45 11.17
CA HIS A 196 10.77 -2.62 12.37
C HIS A 196 11.83 -3.13 13.34
N GLY A 197 12.81 -2.29 13.65
CA GLY A 197 13.85 -2.54 14.64
C GLY A 197 14.84 -1.38 14.70
N PRO A 198 15.48 -1.13 15.87
CA PRO A 198 16.49 -0.10 16.02
C PRO A 198 17.68 -0.34 15.08
N PRO A 199 18.47 0.69 14.74
CA PRO A 199 19.53 0.61 13.75
C PRO A 199 20.65 -0.35 14.21
N LYS A 200 20.57 -1.62 13.81
CA LYS A 200 21.70 -2.54 13.77
C LYS A 200 22.51 -2.29 12.49
N PRO A 201 23.82 -2.56 12.45
CA PRO A 201 24.60 -2.46 11.22
C PRO A 201 23.90 -3.23 10.10
N LEU A 202 23.53 -2.52 9.04
CA LEU A 202 22.73 -3.07 7.96
C LEU A 202 23.65 -3.88 7.04
N PRO A 203 23.48 -5.22 6.96
CA PRO A 203 24.20 -6.00 5.97
C PRO A 203 23.81 -5.52 4.57
N ASN A 204 24.76 -5.43 3.64
CA ASN A 204 24.52 -5.02 2.25
C ASN A 204 23.58 -6.03 1.55
N ARG A 205 22.26 -5.79 1.64
CA ARG A 205 21.20 -6.68 1.13
C ARG A 205 20.16 -5.88 0.36
N PHE A 206 19.53 -6.53 -0.61
CA PHE A 206 18.30 -6.03 -1.20
C PHE A 206 17.14 -6.24 -0.23
N LEU A 207 16.30 -5.23 -0.09
CA LEU A 207 15.06 -5.28 0.67
C LEU A 207 13.86 -5.08 -0.26
N HIS A 208 12.75 -5.72 0.09
CA HIS A 208 11.48 -5.49 -0.57
C HIS A 208 10.64 -4.51 0.27
N PHE A 209 9.99 -3.57 -0.40
CA PHE A 209 9.18 -2.53 0.21
C PHE A 209 7.79 -2.52 -0.39
N VAL A 210 6.82 -2.28 0.48
CA VAL A 210 5.43 -2.01 0.15
C VAL A 210 4.93 -0.93 1.10
N ASP A 211 4.06 -0.03 0.62
CA ASP A 211 3.40 0.92 1.49
C ASP A 211 2.36 0.20 2.35
N ALA A 212 2.24 0.56 3.63
CA ALA A 212 1.28 -0.07 4.53
C ALA A 212 -0.18 0.12 4.08
N ARG A 213 -0.47 1.20 3.35
CA ARG A 213 -1.80 1.47 2.78
C ARG A 213 -2.09 0.56 1.61
N ASP A 214 -1.14 0.44 0.68
CA ASP A 214 -1.25 -0.47 -0.46
C ASP A 214 -1.42 -1.92 0.01
N LEU A 215 -0.75 -2.30 1.11
CA LEU A 215 -0.95 -3.61 1.73
C LEU A 215 -2.34 -3.77 2.32
N ALA A 216 -2.86 -2.77 3.05
CA ALA A 216 -4.22 -2.81 3.58
C ALA A 216 -5.27 -2.92 2.46
N ASP A 217 -5.09 -2.16 1.37
CA ASP A 217 -5.94 -2.22 0.17
C ASP A 217 -5.91 -3.61 -0.47
N ALA A 218 -4.71 -4.21 -0.60
CA ALA A 218 -4.55 -5.57 -1.15
C ALA A 218 -5.26 -6.63 -0.30
N LEU A 219 -5.17 -6.52 1.03
CA LEU A 219 -5.86 -7.41 1.97
C LEU A 219 -7.38 -7.32 1.79
N LEU A 220 -7.94 -6.11 1.76
CA LEU A 220 -9.38 -5.91 1.55
C LEU A 220 -9.82 -6.43 0.18
N LEU A 221 -9.06 -6.13 -0.88
CA LEU A 221 -9.38 -6.55 -2.24
C LEU A 221 -9.55 -8.07 -2.35
N VAL A 222 -8.64 -8.84 -1.76
CA VAL A 222 -8.70 -10.31 -1.80
C VAL A 222 -9.74 -10.90 -0.85
N TYR A 223 -10.07 -10.19 0.22
CA TYR A 223 -11.24 -10.52 0.99
C TYR A 223 -12.54 -10.35 0.18
N GLU A 224 -12.69 -9.27 -0.59
CA GLU A 224 -13.94 -8.97 -1.29
C GLU A 224 -14.12 -9.72 -2.61
N LYS A 225 -13.05 -9.99 -3.35
CA LYS A 225 -13.14 -10.62 -4.68
C LYS A 225 -13.50 -12.11 -4.55
N PRO A 226 -14.66 -12.58 -5.04
CA PRO A 226 -15.06 -13.98 -4.87
C PRO A 226 -14.08 -14.97 -5.52
N GLN A 227 -13.46 -14.57 -6.64
CA GLN A 227 -12.53 -15.39 -7.42
C GLN A 227 -11.12 -15.46 -6.84
N SER A 228 -10.81 -14.69 -5.80
CA SER A 228 -9.49 -14.77 -5.18
C SER A 228 -9.23 -16.16 -4.62
N SER A 229 -7.99 -16.65 -4.74
CA SER A 229 -7.56 -17.95 -4.21
C SER A 229 -6.04 -18.04 -4.19
N GLY A 230 -5.48 -18.88 -3.31
CA GLY A 230 -4.04 -19.12 -3.25
C GLY A 230 -3.26 -18.06 -2.48
N ARG A 231 -2.00 -17.87 -2.85
CA ARG A 231 -1.05 -16.91 -2.27
C ARG A 231 -1.02 -15.65 -3.13
N TYR A 232 -0.60 -14.52 -2.56
CA TYR A 232 -0.41 -13.27 -3.30
C TYR A 232 0.83 -12.52 -2.79
N ILE A 233 1.81 -12.27 -3.67
CA ILE A 233 3.01 -11.54 -3.32
C ILE A 233 2.75 -10.02 -3.39
N CYS A 234 2.94 -9.33 -2.26
CA CYS A 234 2.76 -7.88 -2.16
C CYS A 234 4.10 -7.17 -1.92
N ALA A 235 4.95 -7.12 -2.96
CA ALA A 235 6.32 -6.62 -2.87
C ALA A 235 6.73 -5.81 -4.13
N PRO A 236 6.10 -4.65 -4.39
CA PRO A 236 6.24 -3.90 -5.65
C PRO A 236 7.62 -3.28 -5.86
N HIS A 237 8.39 -3.06 -4.78
CA HIS A 237 9.67 -2.39 -4.86
C HIS A 237 10.79 -3.22 -4.25
N ARG A 238 11.82 -3.51 -5.02
CA ARG A 238 13.08 -4.06 -4.51
C ARG A 238 14.15 -2.98 -4.55
N CYS A 239 14.75 -2.68 -3.41
CA CYS A 239 15.73 -1.62 -3.29
C CYS A 239 16.97 -2.09 -2.53
N ASP A 240 18.14 -1.63 -2.99
CA ASP A 240 19.39 -1.79 -2.27
C ASP A 240 19.37 -0.85 -1.04
N ILE A 241 19.79 -1.35 0.12
CA ILE A 241 19.80 -0.56 1.35
C ILE A 241 20.58 0.76 1.22
N ARG A 242 21.65 0.79 0.39
CA ARG A 242 22.41 2.00 0.10
C ARG A 242 21.58 3.04 -0.65
N LYS A 243 20.75 2.59 -1.59
CA LYS A 243 19.81 3.48 -2.30
C LYS A 243 18.77 4.05 -1.34
N VAL A 244 18.29 3.25 -0.39
CA VAL A 244 17.35 3.72 0.65
C VAL A 244 18.02 4.76 1.55
N VAL A 245 19.22 4.49 2.06
CA VAL A 245 19.95 5.47 2.89
C VAL A 245 20.26 6.74 2.12
N ASN A 246 20.63 6.65 0.84
CA ASN A 246 20.84 7.84 0.01
C ASN A 246 19.54 8.64 -0.19
N LEU A 247 18.40 7.97 -0.39
CA LEU A 247 17.10 8.64 -0.42
C LEU A 247 16.80 9.32 0.91
N MET A 248 17.06 8.67 2.05
CA MET A 248 16.86 9.26 3.37
C MET A 248 17.80 10.45 3.61
N LYS A 249 19.10 10.32 3.30
CA LYS A 249 20.08 11.43 3.35
C LYS A 249 19.61 12.64 2.56
N ASN A 250 19.07 12.40 1.37
CA ASN A 250 18.54 13.46 0.51
C ASN A 250 17.27 14.10 1.07
N MET A 251 16.39 13.33 1.73
CA MET A 251 15.12 13.82 2.28
C MET A 251 15.27 14.46 3.67
N TYR A 252 16.19 13.95 4.49
CA TYR A 252 16.41 14.38 5.87
C TYR A 252 17.92 14.55 6.13
N PRO A 253 18.56 15.56 5.52
CA PRO A 253 20.01 15.73 5.55
C PRO A 253 20.59 15.99 6.94
N HIS A 254 19.75 16.45 7.88
CA HIS A 254 20.17 16.80 9.24
C HIS A 254 20.32 15.60 10.19
N TYR A 255 19.90 14.39 9.77
CA TYR A 255 20.06 13.18 10.58
C TYR A 255 21.44 12.56 10.35
N LYS A 256 21.98 11.94 11.40
CA LYS A 256 23.18 11.11 11.28
C LYS A 256 22.79 9.76 10.71
N TYR A 257 23.43 9.38 9.61
CA TYR A 257 23.24 8.09 8.96
C TYR A 257 24.47 7.21 9.18
N LEU A 258 24.26 5.90 9.20
CA LEU A 258 25.36 4.94 9.22
C LEU A 258 26.13 5.04 7.89
N GLU A 259 27.45 5.23 7.98
CA GLU A 259 28.35 5.32 6.82
C GLU A 259 29.11 4.01 6.57
N ASN A 260 29.23 3.16 7.60
CA ASN A 260 29.91 1.88 7.53
C ASN A 260 28.94 0.76 7.17
N TYR A 261 28.82 0.45 5.88
CA TYR A 261 28.17 -0.78 5.42
C TYR A 261 29.21 -1.90 5.48
N GLN A 262 29.02 -2.89 6.36
CA GLN A 262 29.79 -4.13 6.23
C GLN A 262 29.33 -4.86 4.96
N VAL A 263 30.28 -5.09 4.07
CA VAL A 263 30.09 -5.83 2.83
C VAL A 263 29.91 -7.32 3.17
N CYS A 264 28.69 -7.71 3.49
CA CYS A 264 28.32 -9.12 3.55
C CYS A 264 27.91 -9.57 2.14
N TYR A 265 28.88 -9.91 1.28
CA TYR A 265 28.56 -10.69 0.09
C TYR A 265 28.19 -12.12 0.53
N HIS A 266 26.90 -12.37 0.72
CA HIS A 266 26.35 -13.69 0.43
C HIS A 266 25.62 -13.54 -0.91
N GLY A 267 26.20 -14.16 -1.93
CA GLY A 267 25.97 -13.92 -3.35
C GLY A 267 24.60 -14.36 -3.87
N ASP A 268 23.54 -13.71 -3.39
CA ASP A 268 22.18 -13.86 -3.92
C ASP A 268 21.89 -12.73 -4.90
N LEU A 269 22.60 -12.75 -6.03
CA LEU A 269 22.19 -12.07 -7.27
C LEU A 269 20.96 -12.82 -7.84
N LEU A 270 19.84 -12.76 -7.14
CA LEU A 270 18.54 -13.10 -7.74
C LEU A 270 18.09 -11.87 -8.51
N LYS A 271 17.78 -11.98 -9.80
CA LYS A 271 17.06 -10.92 -10.52
C LYS A 271 15.57 -11.11 -10.24
N PHE A 272 14.95 -10.19 -9.51
CA PHE A 272 13.49 -10.08 -9.55
C PHE A 272 13.17 -9.07 -10.64
N ASP A 273 13.28 -9.51 -11.88
CA ASP A 273 12.60 -8.85 -12.98
C ASP A 273 11.38 -9.72 -13.30
N GLN A 274 10.20 -9.21 -12.93
CA GLN A 274 8.89 -9.59 -13.45
C GLN A 274 8.36 -11.01 -13.20
N VAL A 275 7.76 -11.23 -12.03
CA VAL A 275 6.51 -12.00 -11.92
C VAL A 275 5.59 -11.28 -10.93
N THR A 276 4.91 -10.27 -11.47
CA THR A 276 3.49 -9.98 -11.19
C THR A 276 2.70 -10.19 -12.49
N ARG A 277 3.21 -11.07 -13.39
CA ARG A 277 2.78 -11.12 -14.79
C ARG A 277 2.49 -12.52 -15.35
N SER A 278 2.15 -13.48 -14.50
CA SER A 278 1.60 -14.78 -14.94
C SER A 278 0.25 -15.16 -14.30
N CYS A 279 -0.34 -14.28 -13.48
CA CYS A 279 -1.81 -14.10 -13.42
C CYS A 279 -2.30 -12.88 -14.24
N PHE A 280 -1.39 -12.27 -15.01
CA PHE A 280 -1.67 -11.16 -15.92
C PHE A 280 -1.04 -11.46 -17.28
N PRO A 281 -1.79 -11.92 -18.29
CA PRO A 281 -1.28 -12.01 -19.63
C PRO A 281 -1.26 -10.60 -20.23
N SER A 282 -0.13 -9.90 -20.10
CA SER A 282 0.62 -9.35 -21.25
C SER A 282 1.62 -8.29 -20.82
N PHE A 283 2.75 -8.29 -21.55
CA PHE A 283 3.99 -7.55 -21.32
C PHE A 283 4.66 -8.11 -20.06
N ILE A 284 5.95 -8.26 -19.84
CA ILE A 284 7.11 -7.70 -20.47
C ILE A 284 7.88 -8.87 -21.07
N SER A 285 8.25 -8.74 -22.34
CA SER A 285 9.50 -9.31 -22.79
C SER A 285 10.07 -8.38 -23.86
N SER A 286 11.26 -7.89 -23.51
CA SER A 286 12.39 -7.62 -24.40
C SER A 286 12.12 -6.98 -25.77
N ARG A 287 12.50 -5.70 -25.85
CA ARG A 287 13.43 -5.30 -26.90
C ARG A 287 14.83 -5.52 -26.36
N GLN A 288 15.57 -6.46 -26.96
CA GLN A 288 16.97 -6.19 -27.25
C GLN A 288 17.17 -6.29 -28.76
N ALA A 289 17.87 -5.28 -29.26
CA ALA A 289 17.97 -4.91 -30.64
C ALA A 289 19.00 -5.76 -31.39
N SER A 290 18.71 -6.03 -32.65
CA SER A 290 19.71 -5.94 -33.71
C SER A 290 19.06 -5.54 -35.04
N ASN A 291 19.59 -4.43 -35.57
CA ASN A 291 19.65 -3.95 -36.95
C ASN A 291 18.75 -4.60 -38.01
N GLN A 292 17.92 -3.80 -38.68
CA GLN A 292 18.20 -3.32 -40.04
C GLN A 292 17.06 -2.39 -40.52
N THR A 293 17.47 -1.26 -41.08
CA THR A 293 16.69 -0.35 -41.92
C THR A 293 16.05 -1.09 -43.09
N THR A 294 14.75 -0.90 -43.35
CA THR A 294 14.24 -0.99 -44.73
C THR A 294 13.20 0.08 -45.02
N SER A 295 13.44 0.70 -46.17
CA SER A 295 12.65 1.66 -46.89
C SER A 295 11.27 1.14 -47.31
N SER A 296 10.32 2.07 -47.37
CA SER A 296 9.30 2.24 -48.42
C SER A 296 8.24 1.15 -48.68
N GLN A 297 6.99 1.59 -48.49
CA GLN A 297 5.85 1.54 -49.43
C GLN A 297 5.02 0.25 -49.65
N ARG A 298 3.69 0.50 -49.54
CA ARG A 298 2.51 -0.14 -50.20
C ARG A 298 2.25 -1.59 -49.76
N TRP A 299 1.04 -1.99 -49.34
CA TRP A 299 -0.25 -1.87 -50.02
C TRP A 299 -1.42 -1.77 -49.03
N ALA A 300 -2.45 -1.03 -49.44
CA ALA A 300 -3.78 -1.01 -48.84
C ALA A 300 -4.55 -2.30 -49.14
N GLY A 301 -5.45 -2.70 -48.24
CA GLY A 301 -6.53 -3.63 -48.58
C GLY A 301 -6.97 -4.55 -47.45
N LEU A 302 -7.74 -4.02 -46.49
CA LEU A 302 -9.03 -4.56 -46.02
C LEU A 302 -9.39 -3.92 -44.68
N ALA A 303 -10.19 -2.87 -44.80
CA ALA A 303 -10.93 -2.29 -43.69
C ALA A 303 -11.83 -3.35 -43.05
N ARG A 304 -11.84 -3.38 -41.71
CA ARG A 304 -13.09 -3.53 -40.97
C ARG A 304 -13.41 -2.22 -40.27
N THR A 305 -14.66 -1.85 -40.47
CA THR A 305 -15.29 -0.56 -40.29
C THR A 305 -15.82 -0.44 -38.86
N PHE A 306 -15.53 0.70 -38.24
CA PHE A 306 -16.37 1.44 -37.29
C PHE A 306 -16.85 0.77 -35.99
N SER A 307 -16.28 1.24 -34.88
CA SER A 307 -17.08 1.86 -33.81
C SER A 307 -16.53 3.27 -33.56
N SER A 308 -16.99 4.24 -34.36
CA SER A 308 -16.75 5.66 -34.10
C SER A 308 -17.58 6.09 -32.89
N ARG A 309 -16.95 6.22 -31.71
CA ARG A 309 -17.53 7.10 -30.68
C ARG A 309 -17.43 8.54 -31.18
N PRO A 310 -18.44 9.40 -30.95
CA PRO A 310 -18.36 10.80 -31.34
C PRO A 310 -17.16 11.45 -30.64
N VAL A 311 -16.40 12.27 -31.37
CA VAL A 311 -15.35 13.10 -30.80
C VAL A 311 -16.00 14.04 -29.78
N GLY A 312 -15.62 13.94 -28.50
CA GLY A 312 -16.01 14.89 -27.46
C GLY A 312 -16.92 14.38 -26.33
N ASN A 313 -17.13 13.06 -26.19
CA ASN A 313 -17.93 12.49 -25.09
C ASN A 313 -17.15 11.67 -24.06
N ASP A 314 -15.83 11.63 -24.14
CA ASP A 314 -15.01 10.92 -23.16
C ASP A 314 -14.98 11.71 -21.85
N VAL A 315 -15.50 11.08 -20.80
CA VAL A 315 -15.49 11.60 -19.44
C VAL A 315 -14.29 10.98 -18.73
N ILE A 316 -13.47 11.80 -18.09
CA ILE A 316 -12.35 11.32 -17.27
C ILE A 316 -12.75 11.33 -15.79
N GLY A 317 -12.36 10.29 -15.05
CA GLY A 317 -12.47 10.30 -13.60
C GLY A 317 -11.21 10.90 -13.01
N ILE A 318 -11.32 11.80 -12.04
CA ILE A 318 -10.17 12.34 -11.32
C ILE A 318 -10.36 12.05 -9.84
N ASP A 319 -9.52 11.17 -9.29
CA ASP A 319 -9.39 11.12 -7.85
C ASP A 319 -8.43 12.23 -7.41
N LEU A 320 -8.98 13.33 -6.89
CA LEU A 320 -8.17 14.47 -6.50
C LEU A 320 -7.23 14.09 -5.34
N GLY A 321 -7.69 13.20 -4.46
CA GLY A 321 -6.97 12.77 -3.28
C GLY A 321 -6.46 13.93 -2.41
N THR A 322 -5.63 13.62 -1.42
CA THR A 322 -5.01 14.65 -0.54
C THR A 322 -3.51 14.61 -0.47
N THR A 323 -2.90 13.57 -1.02
CA THR A 323 -1.45 13.41 -1.10
C THR A 323 -1.02 13.12 -2.53
N ASN A 324 -1.72 12.22 -3.21
CA ASN A 324 -1.58 11.98 -4.64
C ASN A 324 -2.90 12.29 -5.33
N SER A 325 -2.82 12.58 -6.63
CA SER A 325 -3.98 12.76 -7.48
C SER A 325 -3.87 11.76 -8.65
N CYS A 326 -5.01 11.29 -9.14
CA CYS A 326 -5.08 10.27 -10.15
C CYS A 326 -6.13 10.65 -11.20
N VAL A 327 -5.88 10.32 -12.45
CA VAL A 327 -6.82 10.47 -13.56
C VAL A 327 -7.06 9.13 -14.23
N SER A 328 -8.32 8.78 -14.45
CA SER A 328 -8.75 7.59 -15.17
C SER A 328 -9.50 8.00 -16.43
N VAL A 329 -9.38 7.15 -17.45
CA VAL A 329 -10.02 7.35 -18.74
C VAL A 329 -10.78 6.08 -19.10
N MET A 330 -12.05 6.22 -19.48
CA MET A 330 -12.90 5.05 -19.77
C MET A 330 -12.86 4.67 -21.26
N GLU A 331 -11.87 3.86 -21.64
CA GLU A 331 -11.84 3.13 -22.91
C GLU A 331 -12.04 1.63 -22.66
N GLY A 332 -13.17 1.06 -23.07
CA GLY A 332 -13.47 -0.35 -22.79
C GLY A 332 -13.63 -0.65 -21.30
N LYS A 333 -12.87 -1.62 -20.76
CA LYS A 333 -13.03 -2.15 -19.38
C LYS A 333 -11.99 -1.70 -18.34
N GLU A 334 -10.95 -0.91 -18.66
CA GLU A 334 -10.04 -0.38 -17.61
C GLU A 334 -8.96 0.59 -18.15
N GLN A 335 -8.64 1.67 -17.38
CA GLN A 335 -7.29 2.28 -17.26
C GLN A 335 -7.20 3.44 -16.23
N GLU A 336 -6.07 3.52 -15.51
CA GLU A 336 -5.75 4.51 -14.46
C GLU A 336 -4.32 5.10 -14.68
N LEU A 337 -4.17 6.43 -14.58
CA LEU A 337 -2.90 7.18 -14.64
C LEU A 337 -2.68 7.96 -13.32
N ARG A 338 -1.51 7.79 -12.68
CA ARG A 338 -1.18 8.44 -11.38
C ARG A 338 -0.10 9.52 -11.55
N LEU A 339 -0.35 10.75 -11.09
CA LEU A 339 0.66 11.83 -11.10
C LEU A 339 0.75 12.54 -9.73
N PRO A 340 1.89 12.45 -9.00
CA PRO A 340 1.86 12.78 -7.57
C PRO A 340 2.34 14.17 -7.08
N LEU A 341 3.02 15.06 -7.82
CA LEU A 341 3.73 16.21 -7.16
C LEU A 341 3.69 17.54 -7.94
N PHE A 342 3.92 18.70 -7.29
CA PHE A 342 3.86 20.04 -7.91
C PHE A 342 5.12 20.87 -7.63
N GLN A 343 5.58 21.66 -8.59
CA GLN A 343 6.69 22.62 -8.44
C GLN A 343 6.71 23.67 -9.56
N ILE A 344 7.26 24.86 -9.31
CA ILE A 344 7.75 25.76 -10.37
C ILE A 344 9.29 25.77 -10.34
N ASN A 345 9.91 25.47 -11.48
CA ASN A 345 11.37 25.44 -11.57
C ASN A 345 11.98 26.86 -11.63
N ALA A 346 13.31 26.95 -11.59
CA ALA A 346 14.03 28.24 -11.62
C ALA A 346 13.82 29.06 -12.91
N LYS A 347 13.24 28.48 -13.96
CA LYS A 347 12.90 29.16 -15.22
C LYS A 347 11.44 29.65 -15.27
N GLY A 348 10.68 29.46 -14.19
CA GLY A 348 9.26 29.81 -14.12
C GLY A 348 8.34 28.76 -14.74
N GLU A 349 8.85 27.59 -15.12
CA GLU A 349 8.03 26.53 -15.74
C GLU A 349 7.33 25.68 -14.67
N LEU A 350 6.05 25.40 -14.94
CA LEU A 350 5.20 24.55 -14.10
C LEU A 350 5.56 23.07 -14.30
N LEU A 351 6.01 22.42 -13.24
CA LEU A 351 6.29 20.99 -13.19
C LEU A 351 5.26 20.28 -12.32
N VAL A 352 4.67 19.22 -12.86
CA VAL A 352 3.71 18.38 -12.13
C VAL A 352 4.03 16.90 -12.36
N GLY A 353 3.86 16.07 -11.32
CA GLY A 353 4.17 14.64 -11.29
C GLY A 353 5.65 14.34 -11.01
N THR A 354 6.18 13.35 -11.74
CA THR A 354 7.57 12.86 -11.61
C THR A 354 8.64 13.96 -11.77
N PRO A 355 8.50 14.95 -12.68
CA PRO A 355 9.47 16.05 -12.78
C PRO A 355 9.57 16.89 -11.50
N ALA A 356 8.44 17.28 -10.90
CA ALA A 356 8.41 17.98 -9.61
C ALA A 356 8.98 17.11 -8.47
N LYS A 357 8.67 15.80 -8.48
CA LYS A 357 9.23 14.84 -7.51
C LYS A 357 10.75 14.82 -7.48
N ARG A 358 11.38 14.89 -8.65
CA ARG A 358 12.83 14.85 -8.78
C ARG A 358 13.51 16.09 -8.20
N GLN A 359 12.81 17.23 -8.19
CA GLN A 359 13.35 18.47 -7.64
C GLN A 359 12.96 18.72 -6.18
N ALA A 360 12.12 17.88 -5.58
CA ALA A 360 11.80 17.97 -4.15
C ALA A 360 13.06 17.97 -3.25
N VAL A 361 14.17 17.41 -3.75
CA VAL A 361 15.47 17.40 -3.07
C VAL A 361 16.27 18.68 -3.30
N THR A 362 16.30 19.19 -4.54
CA THR A 362 17.16 20.32 -4.92
C THR A 362 16.48 21.69 -4.75
N ASN A 363 15.16 21.71 -4.66
CA ASN A 363 14.35 22.91 -4.53
C ASN A 363 13.10 22.66 -3.65
N PRO A 364 13.29 22.24 -2.38
CA PRO A 364 12.21 21.78 -1.49
C PRO A 364 11.24 22.90 -1.11
N THR A 365 11.73 24.14 -0.94
CA THR A 365 10.91 25.29 -0.55
C THR A 365 9.91 25.72 -1.63
N ASN A 366 10.15 25.31 -2.87
CA ASN A 366 9.29 25.57 -4.03
C ASN A 366 8.66 24.30 -4.60
N THR A 367 8.77 23.15 -3.91
CA THR A 367 8.10 21.90 -4.30
C THR A 367 6.94 21.64 -3.34
N LEU A 368 5.72 21.79 -3.84
CA LEU A 368 4.51 21.70 -3.01
C LEU A 368 3.92 20.28 -3.07
N PHE A 369 3.52 19.78 -1.91
CA PHE A 369 2.85 18.49 -1.75
C PHE A 369 1.84 18.57 -0.61
N GLY A 370 0.74 17.81 -0.67
CA GLY A 370 -0.27 17.84 0.39
C GLY A 370 -1.06 19.15 0.50
N THR A 371 -0.90 20.10 -0.42
CA THR A 371 -1.55 21.42 -0.40
C THR A 371 -3.08 21.35 -0.36
N LYS A 372 -3.69 20.28 -0.89
CA LYS A 372 -5.14 20.08 -0.85
C LYS A 372 -5.72 20.06 0.57
N ARG A 373 -4.90 19.70 1.58
CA ARG A 373 -5.31 19.71 2.99
C ARG A 373 -5.56 21.12 3.53
N LEU A 374 -5.00 22.13 2.85
CA LEU A 374 -5.12 23.54 3.21
C LEU A 374 -6.36 24.19 2.59
N ILE A 375 -7.04 23.54 1.65
CA ILE A 375 -8.25 24.07 1.02
C ILE A 375 -9.29 24.38 2.10
N GLY A 376 -9.78 25.61 2.10
CA GLY A 376 -10.77 26.12 3.05
C GLY A 376 -10.31 26.23 4.50
N ARG A 377 -9.00 26.16 4.78
CA ARG A 377 -8.46 26.33 6.14
C ARG A 377 -7.98 27.75 6.40
N ARG A 378 -8.23 28.23 7.62
CA ARG A 378 -7.68 29.48 8.13
C ARG A 378 -6.21 29.32 8.53
N PHE A 379 -5.43 30.38 8.40
CA PHE A 379 -4.01 30.36 8.78
C PHE A 379 -3.79 30.13 10.29
N ASP A 380 -4.75 30.51 11.12
CA ASP A 380 -4.71 30.36 12.59
C ASP A 380 -5.34 29.06 13.11
N ASP A 381 -5.78 28.16 12.23
CA ASP A 381 -6.34 26.86 12.63
C ASP A 381 -5.33 26.05 13.48
N PRO A 382 -5.68 25.65 14.72
CA PRO A 382 -4.82 24.84 15.58
C PRO A 382 -4.30 23.55 14.92
N LYS A 383 -5.07 22.96 14.00
CA LYS A 383 -4.69 21.75 13.25
C LYS A 383 -3.56 22.01 12.24
N LEU A 384 -3.40 23.25 11.78
CA LEU A 384 -2.36 23.66 10.84
C LEU A 384 -0.96 23.74 11.49
N ARG A 385 -0.89 23.93 12.82
CA ARG A 385 0.39 24.03 13.56
C ARG A 385 1.30 22.81 13.40
N LYS A 386 0.71 21.62 13.25
CA LYS A 386 1.47 20.39 12.97
C LYS A 386 2.00 20.40 11.53
N GLU A 387 1.19 20.86 10.60
CA GLU A 387 1.51 20.87 9.16
C GLU A 387 2.62 21.87 8.83
N LEU A 388 2.61 23.06 9.45
CA LEU A 388 3.69 24.07 9.40
C LEU A 388 5.07 23.51 9.78
N LYS A 389 5.13 22.48 10.63
CA LYS A 389 6.38 21.84 11.07
C LYS A 389 6.81 20.66 10.18
N MET A 390 5.93 20.18 9.31
CA MET A 390 6.13 18.95 8.54
C MET A 390 6.46 19.20 7.06
N VAL A 391 6.26 20.42 6.56
CA VAL A 391 6.47 20.76 5.15
C VAL A 391 7.62 21.76 4.98
N PRO A 392 8.45 21.64 3.92
CA PRO A 392 9.59 22.51 3.69
C PRO A 392 9.24 23.82 2.97
N TYR A 393 8.06 23.91 2.35
CA TYR A 393 7.57 25.12 1.70
C TYR A 393 6.85 26.03 2.69
N LYS A 394 6.78 27.33 2.38
CA LYS A 394 6.14 28.30 3.27
C LYS A 394 4.62 28.24 3.14
N ILE A 395 3.95 28.18 4.29
CA ILE A 395 2.52 28.47 4.41
C ILE A 395 2.40 29.89 4.98
N VAL A 396 1.61 30.74 4.34
CA VAL A 396 1.48 32.17 4.64
C VAL A 396 0.02 32.55 4.89
N LYS A 397 -0.20 33.61 5.67
CA LYS A 397 -1.53 34.16 5.90
C LYS A 397 -1.93 35.02 4.71
N ALA A 398 -2.99 34.63 4.01
CA ALA A 398 -3.57 35.42 2.94
C ALA A 398 -4.32 36.65 3.47
N PRO A 399 -4.58 37.67 2.63
CA PRO A 399 -5.34 38.86 3.02
C PRO A 399 -6.73 38.56 3.59
N ASN A 400 -7.38 37.50 3.10
CA ASN A 400 -8.68 37.05 3.57
C ASN A 400 -8.61 36.23 4.88
N GLY A 401 -7.40 35.92 5.38
CA GLY A 401 -7.15 35.13 6.60
C GLY A 401 -6.87 33.65 6.35
N ASP A 402 -6.92 33.16 5.12
CA ASP A 402 -6.74 31.74 4.79
C ASP A 402 -5.26 31.32 4.75
N ALA A 403 -5.04 30.02 4.87
CA ALA A 403 -3.72 29.43 4.75
C ALA A 403 -3.35 29.26 3.26
N TRP A 404 -2.44 30.10 2.77
CA TRP A 404 -1.89 30.02 1.42
C TRP A 404 -0.48 29.47 1.42
N VAL A 405 0.08 29.18 0.25
CA VAL A 405 1.46 28.71 0.09
C VAL A 405 2.27 29.71 -0.71
N GLU A 406 3.53 29.91 -0.35
CA GLU A 406 4.44 30.81 -1.07
C GLU A 406 5.51 29.99 -1.79
N MET A 407 5.72 30.32 -3.07
CA MET A 407 6.72 29.71 -3.92
C MET A 407 7.33 30.79 -4.82
N ASN A 408 8.66 30.89 -4.86
CA ASN A 408 9.42 31.91 -5.60
C ASN A 408 8.94 33.35 -5.31
N GLY A 409 8.56 33.63 -4.06
CA GLY A 409 8.07 34.96 -3.64
C GLY A 409 6.65 35.30 -4.10
N GLN A 410 5.97 34.37 -4.78
CA GLN A 410 4.57 34.49 -5.19
C GLN A 410 3.68 33.65 -4.26
N GLN A 411 2.53 34.19 -3.87
CA GLN A 411 1.56 33.49 -3.03
C GLN A 411 0.48 32.84 -3.89
N TYR A 412 0.16 31.59 -3.56
CA TYR A 412 -0.86 30.79 -4.23
C TYR A 412 -1.87 30.29 -3.22
N SER A 413 -3.15 30.41 -3.55
CA SER A 413 -4.18 29.70 -2.80
C SER A 413 -4.03 28.18 -2.99
N PRO A 414 -4.40 27.38 -1.99
CA PRO A 414 -4.45 25.92 -2.14
C PRO A 414 -5.33 25.48 -3.32
N SER A 415 -6.38 26.26 -3.60
CA SER A 415 -7.25 26.06 -4.74
C SER A 415 -6.52 26.27 -6.07
N GLN A 416 -5.76 27.36 -6.24
CA GLN A 416 -4.95 27.54 -7.45
C GLN A 416 -3.97 26.39 -7.68
N ILE A 417 -3.36 25.86 -6.61
CA ILE A 417 -2.50 24.67 -6.72
C ILE A 417 -3.29 23.43 -7.13
N GLY A 418 -4.53 23.27 -6.62
CA GLY A 418 -5.47 22.23 -7.05
C GLY A 418 -5.78 22.32 -8.55
N ALA A 419 -6.09 23.52 -9.05
CA ALA A 419 -6.38 23.77 -10.46
C ALA A 419 -5.19 23.39 -11.36
N PHE A 420 -3.95 23.75 -11.00
CA PHE A 420 -2.75 23.33 -11.73
C PHE A 420 -2.60 21.81 -11.84
N VAL A 421 -2.98 21.09 -10.78
CA VAL A 421 -2.97 19.62 -10.80
C VAL A 421 -4.05 19.09 -11.74
N LEU A 422 -5.27 19.64 -11.69
CA LEU A 422 -6.36 19.27 -12.60
C LEU A 422 -6.00 19.52 -14.06
N THR A 423 -5.39 20.66 -14.37
CA THR A 423 -4.89 20.97 -15.73
C THR A 423 -3.90 19.92 -16.20
N LYS A 424 -2.92 19.55 -15.37
CA LYS A 424 -1.98 18.48 -15.74
C LYS A 424 -2.65 17.13 -15.93
N MET A 425 -3.63 16.79 -15.09
CA MET A 425 -4.39 15.54 -15.22
C MET A 425 -5.13 15.48 -16.54
N LYS A 426 -5.78 16.59 -16.91
CA LYS A 426 -6.42 16.74 -18.21
C LYS A 426 -5.43 16.58 -19.35
N GLU A 427 -4.32 17.34 -19.35
CA GLU A 427 -3.29 17.23 -20.39
C GLU A 427 -2.76 15.79 -20.54
N THR A 428 -2.61 15.09 -19.41
CA THR A 428 -2.13 13.71 -19.40
C THR A 428 -3.16 12.75 -19.99
N ALA A 429 -4.43 12.93 -19.65
CA ALA A 429 -5.52 12.16 -20.25
C ALA A 429 -5.69 12.45 -21.74
N GLU A 430 -5.58 13.72 -22.17
CA GLU A 430 -5.67 14.13 -23.57
C GLU A 430 -4.48 13.60 -24.40
N ALA A 431 -3.26 13.68 -23.85
CA ALA A 431 -2.07 13.10 -24.48
C ALA A 431 -2.20 11.58 -24.60
N TYR A 432 -2.81 10.92 -23.62
CA TYR A 432 -3.08 9.49 -23.67
C TYR A 432 -4.14 9.12 -24.71
N LEU A 433 -5.26 9.87 -24.74
CA LEU A 433 -6.40 9.64 -25.64
C LEU A 433 -6.14 10.07 -27.08
N GLY A 434 -5.16 10.95 -27.32
CA GLY A 434 -4.92 11.57 -28.62
C GLY A 434 -6.04 12.53 -29.07
N LYS A 435 -6.92 12.96 -28.16
CA LYS A 435 -8.06 13.87 -28.41
C LYS A 435 -8.33 14.72 -27.17
N SER A 436 -9.05 15.83 -27.36
CA SER A 436 -9.43 16.73 -26.27
C SER A 436 -10.51 16.11 -25.37
N VAL A 437 -10.47 16.47 -24.08
CA VAL A 437 -11.41 16.05 -23.04
C VAL A 437 -12.16 17.27 -22.52
N SER A 438 -13.49 17.22 -22.56
CA SER A 438 -14.37 18.34 -22.16
C SER A 438 -15.15 18.07 -20.86
N LYS A 439 -15.15 16.84 -20.35
CA LYS A 439 -15.93 16.43 -19.17
C LYS A 439 -15.05 15.64 -18.19
N ALA A 440 -15.18 15.95 -16.90
CA ALA A 440 -14.52 15.21 -15.83
C ALA A 440 -15.48 14.95 -14.67
N VAL A 441 -15.25 13.87 -13.93
CA VAL A 441 -15.87 13.60 -12.62
C VAL A 441 -14.75 13.64 -11.59
N ILE A 442 -14.80 14.61 -10.67
CA ILE A 442 -13.74 14.81 -9.68
C ILE A 442 -14.23 14.35 -8.30
N THR A 443 -13.48 13.46 -7.65
CA THR A 443 -13.75 13.06 -6.28
C THR A 443 -13.36 14.17 -5.31
N VAL A 444 -14.09 14.27 -4.20
CA VAL A 444 -13.73 15.16 -3.09
C VAL A 444 -13.49 14.29 -1.85
N PRO A 445 -12.44 14.54 -1.05
CA PRO A 445 -12.20 13.76 0.16
C PRO A 445 -13.41 13.75 1.09
N ALA A 446 -13.80 12.57 1.58
CA ALA A 446 -15.03 12.40 2.35
C ALA A 446 -15.12 13.29 3.61
N TYR A 447 -13.98 13.68 4.18
CA TYR A 447 -13.86 14.52 5.36
C TYR A 447 -13.90 16.04 5.07
N PHE A 448 -14.05 16.45 3.82
CA PHE A 448 -14.24 17.86 3.48
C PHE A 448 -15.63 18.30 3.93
N ASN A 449 -15.68 19.44 4.64
CA ASN A 449 -16.93 20.12 4.95
C ASN A 449 -17.50 20.81 3.69
N ASP A 450 -18.72 21.35 3.77
CA ASP A 450 -19.40 21.93 2.60
C ASP A 450 -18.63 23.10 1.97
N ALA A 451 -18.00 23.95 2.77
CA ALA A 451 -17.18 25.05 2.28
C ALA A 451 -15.95 24.54 1.50
N GLN A 452 -15.32 23.46 1.96
CA GLN A 452 -14.18 22.84 1.28
C GLN A 452 -14.61 22.10 -0.01
N ARG A 453 -15.81 21.50 -0.01
CA ARG A 453 -16.40 20.90 -1.22
C ARG A 453 -16.71 21.98 -2.27
N GLN A 454 -17.30 23.10 -1.85
CA GLN A 454 -17.52 24.26 -2.72
C GLN A 454 -16.20 24.84 -3.26
N ALA A 455 -15.19 24.99 -2.41
CA ALA A 455 -13.86 25.43 -2.85
C ALA A 455 -13.17 24.45 -3.81
N THR A 456 -13.50 23.17 -3.75
CA THR A 456 -13.03 22.15 -4.71
C THR A 456 -13.76 22.24 -6.05
N ARG A 457 -15.03 22.65 -6.05
CA ARG A 457 -15.80 22.92 -7.28
C ARG A 457 -15.26 24.13 -8.04
N MET A 458 -14.81 25.16 -7.32
CA MET A 458 -14.18 26.37 -7.89
C MET A 458 -12.80 26.10 -8.53
N LEU A 459 -12.29 24.86 -8.50
CA LEU A 459 -11.05 24.48 -9.19
C LEU A 459 -11.24 24.24 -10.69
N GLU A 460 -12.50 24.02 -11.11
CA GLU A 460 -12.90 23.74 -12.49
C GLU A 460 -13.29 25.01 -13.28
N GLU A 461 -13.50 26.12 -12.57
CA GLU A 461 -13.81 27.46 -13.10
C GLU A 461 -12.52 28.26 -13.32
#